data_AF-A0A932WUR3-F1
#
_entry.id   AF-A0A932WUR3-F1
#
_cell.length_a   1.000
_cell.length_b   1.000
_cell.length_c   1.000
_cell.angle_alpha   90.00
_cell.angle_beta   90.00
_cell.angle_gamma   90.00
#
_symmetry.space_group_name_H-M   'P 1'
#
loop_
_entity.id
_entity.type
_entity.pdbx_description
1 polymer ?
#
loop_
_entity_poly.entity_id
_entity_poly.type
_entity_poly.pdbx_seq_one_letter_code
_entity_poly.pdbx_strand_id
1 'polypeptide(L)' 'MPNTYSQLYTQIIFAVKGRENLIKESFREELQKYISGIVAEKKQKLLAIYCMPD' A
#
# COMPACT_ATOMS: atom_id res chain seq x y z
N MET A 1 19.33 16.28 -17.31
CA MET A 1 19.82 17.66 -17.55
C MET A 1 20.03 18.32 -16.19
N PRO A 2 20.82 19.40 -16.09
CA PRO A 2 20.78 20.23 -14.89
C PRO A 2 19.31 20.55 -14.56
N ASN A 3 18.88 20.31 -13.31
CA ASN A 3 17.52 20.58 -12.80
C ASN A 3 16.37 19.72 -13.36
N THR A 4 16.60 18.47 -13.78
CA THR A 4 15.50 17.55 -14.11
C THR A 4 14.94 16.89 -12.83
N TYR A 5 13.66 17.11 -12.55
CA TYR A 5 12.90 16.39 -11.51
C TYR A 5 11.88 15.46 -12.18
N SER A 6 11.68 14.28 -11.62
CA SER A 6 10.65 13.34 -12.08
C SER A 6 9.74 12.98 -10.91
N GLN A 7 8.45 12.90 -11.18
CA GLN A 7 7.43 12.52 -10.21
C GLN A 7 6.52 11.47 -10.85
N LEU A 8 6.33 10.37 -10.14
CA LEU A 8 5.48 9.26 -10.58
C LEU A 8 4.50 8.93 -9.48
N TYR A 9 3.22 8.91 -9.84
CA TYR A 9 2.15 8.44 -8.98
C TYR A 9 1.58 7.16 -9.58
N THR A 10 1.49 6.11 -8.78
CA THR A 10 0.96 4.82 -9.19
C THR A 10 0.01 4.29 -8.14
N GLN A 11 -1.08 3.67 -8.59
CA GLN A 11 -2.04 2.96 -7.74
C GLN A 11 -1.86 1.46 -7.97
N ILE A 12 -1.51 0.74 -6.91
CA ILE A 12 -1.28 -0.71 -6.95
C ILE A 12 -2.48 -1.40 -6.29
N ILE A 13 -3.10 -2.32 -7.02
CA ILE A 13 -4.28 -3.08 -6.57
C ILE A 13 -3.97 -4.58 -6.77
N PHE A 14 -4.16 -5.37 -5.72
CA PHE A 14 -4.03 -6.81 -5.73
C PHE A 14 -5.00 -7.43 -4.71
N ALA A 15 -5.22 -8.75 -4.80
CA ALA A 15 -6.11 -9.49 -3.92
C ALA A 15 -5.40 -10.69 -3.28
N VAL A 16 -5.94 -11.19 -2.17
CA VAL A 16 -5.46 -12.42 -1.54
C VAL A 16 -5.72 -13.63 -2.41
N LYS A 17 -5.01 -14.74 -2.14
CA LYS A 17 -5.19 -16.00 -2.86
C LYS A 17 -6.65 -16.44 -2.77
N GLY A 18 -7.25 -16.72 -3.92
CA GLY A 18 -8.64 -17.20 -3.99
C GLY A 18 -9.72 -16.15 -3.69
N ARG A 19 -9.36 -14.89 -3.36
CA ARG A 19 -10.31 -13.88 -2.85
C ARG A 19 -11.11 -14.40 -1.67
N GLU A 20 -10.40 -15.07 -0.76
CA GLU A 20 -10.94 -15.46 0.52
C GLU A 20 -10.96 -14.25 1.43
N ASN A 21 -12.03 -14.07 2.20
CA ASN A 21 -12.27 -12.89 3.04
C ASN A 21 -11.37 -12.90 4.31
N LEU A 22 -10.05 -12.88 4.10
CA LEU A 22 -9.04 -13.11 5.12
C LEU A 22 -8.71 -11.82 5.87
N ILE A 23 -8.91 -10.66 5.26
CA ILE A 23 -8.57 -9.35 5.84
C ILE A 23 -9.68 -8.91 6.79
N LYS A 24 -9.61 -9.39 8.02
CA LYS A 24 -10.60 -9.07 9.06
C LYS A 24 -10.39 -7.65 9.60
N GLU A 25 -11.47 -6.99 9.97
CA GLU A 25 -11.43 -5.66 10.59
C GLU A 25 -10.52 -5.61 11.82
N SER A 26 -10.46 -6.69 12.59
CA SER A 26 -9.66 -6.81 13.82
C SER A 26 -8.16 -6.57 13.61
N PHE A 27 -7.62 -6.82 12.41
CA PHE A 27 -6.20 -6.64 12.11
C PHE A 27 -5.92 -5.76 10.88
N ARG A 28 -6.97 -5.28 10.20
CA ARG A 28 -6.86 -4.45 8.99
C ARG A 28 -5.98 -3.20 9.20
N GLU A 29 -6.11 -2.55 10.35
CA GLU A 29 -5.29 -1.36 10.67
C GLU A 29 -3.80 -1.72 10.84
N GLU A 30 -3.50 -2.85 11.48
CA GLU A 30 -2.13 -3.34 11.63
C GLU A 30 -1.51 -3.71 10.27
N LEU A 31 -2.27 -4.38 9.40
CA LEU A 31 -1.86 -4.68 8.04
C LEU A 31 -1.54 -3.39 7.25
N GLN A 32 -2.38 -2.35 7.37
CA GLN A 32 -2.13 -1.06 6.74
C GLN A 32 -0.87 -0.37 7.29
N LYS A 33 -0.63 -0.44 8.61
CA LYS A 33 0.60 0.06 9.23
C LYS A 33 1.84 -0.67 8.72
N TYR A 34 1.76 -1.99 8.56
CA TYR A 34 2.87 -2.79 8.04
C TYR A 34 3.21 -2.41 6.59
N ILE A 35 2.20 -2.30 5.72
CA ILE A 35 2.40 -1.86 4.32
C ILE A 35 2.96 -0.42 4.29
N SER A 36 2.44 0.48 5.13
CA SER A 36 2.96 1.84 5.26
C SER A 36 4.45 1.85 5.66
N GLY A 37 4.85 1.00 6.61
CA GLY A 37 6.25 0.81 7.00
C GLY A 37 7.14 0.36 5.85
N ILE A 38 6.66 -0.58 5.01
CA ILE A 38 7.38 -1.02 3.81
C ILE A 38 7.55 0.13 2.81
N VAL A 39 6.50 0.91 2.55
CA VAL A 39 6.57 2.04 1.59
C VAL A 39 7.54 3.12 2.09
N ALA A 40 7.52 3.41 3.40
CA ALA A 40 8.45 4.33 4.03
C ALA A 40 9.91 3.83 3.96
N GLU A 41 10.16 2.54 4.22
CA GLU A 41 11.48 1.91 4.08
C GLU A 41 12.03 2.05 2.67
N LYS A 42 11.17 1.92 1.65
CA LYS A 42 11.51 2.10 0.23
C LYS A 42 11.71 3.56 -0.19
N LYS A 43 11.69 4.51 0.76
CA LYS A 43 11.83 5.95 0.52
C LYS A 43 10.79 6.49 -0.46
N GLN A 44 9.60 5.89 -0.47
CA GLN A 44 8.47 6.33 -1.28
C GLN A 44 7.43 7.05 -0.42
N LYS A 45 6.64 7.93 -1.03
CA LYS A 45 5.56 8.64 -0.34
C LYS A 45 4.24 7.89 -0.54
N LEU A 46 3.71 7.32 0.54
CA LEU A 46 2.36 6.76 0.53
C LEU A 46 1.34 7.90 0.50
N LEU A 47 0.46 7.91 -0.51
CA LEU A 47 -0.62 8.90 -0.60
C LEU A 47 -1.92 8.41 0.02
N ALA A 48 -2.27 7.15 -0.23
CA ALA A 48 -3.49 6.53 0.26
C ALA A 48 -3.28 5.02 0.34
N ILE A 49 -3.96 4.39 1.31
CA ILE A 49 -4.01 2.94 1.45
C ILE A 49 -5.37 2.53 2.01
N TYR A 50 -5.90 1.43 1.48
CA TYR A 50 -7.05 0.76 2.05
C TYR A 50 -6.95 -0.73 1.72
N CYS A 51 -7.24 -1.58 2.69
CA CYS A 51 -7.32 -3.03 2.50
C CYS A 51 -8.78 -3.44 2.62
N MET A 52 -9.35 -3.94 1.52
CA MET A 52 -10.71 -4.48 1.51
C MET A 52 -10.74 -5.83 2.24
N PRO A 53 -11.88 -6.22 2.82
CA PRO A 53 -12.00 -7.50 3.52
C PRO A 53 -11.95 -8.72 2.58
N ASP A 54 -12.31 -8.54 1.30
CA ASP A 54 -12.37 -9.49 0.18
C ASP A 54 -11.38 -10.66 0.16
#